data_AF-A0A9X4BI42-F1
#
_entry.id   AF-A0A9X4BI42-F1
#
_cell.length_a   1.000
_cell.length_b   1.000
_cell.length_c   1.000
_cell.angle_alpha   90.00
_cell.angle_beta   90.00
_cell.angle_gamma   90.00
#
_symmetry.space_group_name_H-M   'P 1'
#
loop_
_entity.id
_entity.type
_entity.pdbx_description
1 polymer ?
#
loop_
_entity_poly.entity_id
_entity_poly.type
_entity_poly.pdbx_seq_one_letter_code
_entity_poly.pdbx_strand_id
1 'polypeptide(L)' 'MHAPIDSTALATLFSEARTHSAWLDKAVPDALLEQLYEHVRLGPTAVNSCPGRFVFVRTPEGKAKLAPCLSKGNL' A
#
# COMPACT_ATOMS: atom_id res chain seq x y z
N MET A 1 12.81 -26.08 1.59
CA MET A 1 11.51 -25.62 2.13
C MET A 1 11.81 -24.61 3.22
N HIS A 2 11.20 -23.43 3.17
CA HIS A 2 11.33 -22.46 4.27
C HIS A 2 10.40 -22.86 5.42
N ALA A 3 10.79 -22.54 6.65
CA ALA A 3 9.89 -22.67 7.78
C ALA A 3 8.65 -21.77 7.55
N PRO A 4 7.45 -22.22 7.96
CA PRO A 4 6.27 -21.35 7.96
C PRO A 4 6.54 -20.07 8.75
N ILE A 5 5.99 -18.95 8.28
CA ILE A 5 5.94 -17.72 9.08
C ILE A 5 5.05 -17.95 10.31
N ASP A 6 5.35 -17.27 11.42
CA ASP A 6 4.64 -17.47 12.67
C ASP A 6 3.17 -17.03 12.60
N SER A 7 2.36 -17.53 13.54
CA SER A 7 0.92 -17.26 13.57
C SER A 7 0.59 -15.79 13.82
N THR A 8 1.44 -15.04 14.53
CA THR A 8 1.25 -13.61 14.78
C THR A 8 1.41 -12.81 13.48
N ALA A 9 2.42 -13.15 12.67
CA ALA A 9 2.58 -12.56 11.34
C ALA A 9 1.39 -12.86 10.43
N LEU A 10 0.89 -14.11 10.43
CA LEU A 10 -0.30 -14.49 9.67
C LEU A 10 -1.55 -13.74 10.14
N ALA A 11 -1.74 -13.57 11.45
CA ALA A 11 -2.86 -12.83 12.00
C ALA A 11 -2.82 -11.35 11.59
N THR A 12 -1.65 -10.73 11.72
CA THR A 12 -1.39 -9.33 11.35
C THR A 12 -1.69 -9.06 9.87
N LEU A 13 -1.33 -9.99 8.98
CA LEU A 13 -1.50 -9.82 7.54
C LEU A 13 -2.91 -10.17 7.04
N PHE A 14 -3.58 -11.18 7.62
CA PHE A 14 -4.75 -11.79 6.97
C PHE A 14 -6.01 -11.89 7.83
N SER A 15 -5.95 -12.39 9.07
CA SER A 15 -7.18 -12.67 9.84
C SER A 15 -7.62 -11.49 10.71
N GLU A 16 -6.68 -10.74 11.26
CA GLU A 16 -6.94 -9.59 12.14
C GLU A 16 -6.83 -8.24 11.42
N ALA A 17 -6.24 -8.22 10.22
CA ALA A 17 -6.19 -7.02 9.39
C ALA A 17 -7.60 -6.45 9.13
N ARG A 18 -7.75 -5.13 9.26
CA ARG A 18 -9.00 -4.38 8.98
C ARG A 18 -8.69 -3.19 8.09
N THR A 19 -9.66 -2.78 7.28
CA THR A 19 -9.56 -1.56 6.47
C THR A 19 -9.52 -0.34 7.39
N HIS A 20 -8.42 0.41 7.34
CA HIS A 20 -8.28 1.68 8.06
C HIS A 20 -8.94 2.82 7.28
N SER A 21 -9.73 3.64 7.98
CA SER A 21 -10.42 4.82 7.41
C SER A 21 -10.03 6.16 8.06
N ALA A 22 -9.25 6.15 9.14
CA ALA A 22 -8.80 7.35 9.85
C ALA A 22 -7.27 7.42 9.88
N TRP A 23 -6.73 8.62 9.66
CA TRP A 23 -5.28 8.86 9.53
C TRP A 23 -4.85 10.02 10.43
N LEU A 24 -3.63 9.94 10.95
CA LEU A 24 -2.99 11.05 11.63
C LEU A 24 -2.55 12.11 10.61
N ASP A 25 -2.48 13.37 11.04
CA ASP A 25 -1.86 14.45 10.27
C ASP A 25 -0.33 14.34 10.34
N LYS A 26 0.20 13.24 9.82
CA LYS A 26 1.62 12.92 9.79
C LYS A 26 1.99 12.34 8.44
N ALA A 27 3.00 12.94 7.81
CA ALA A 27 3.54 12.45 6.56
C ALA A 27 4.21 11.08 6.75
N VAL A 28 4.05 10.21 5.75
CA VAL A 28 4.80 8.95 5.64
C VAL A 28 6.19 9.26 5.07
N PRO A 29 7.29 8.86 5.73
CA PRO A 29 8.64 9.11 5.24
C PRO A 29 8.92 8.44 3.90
N ASP A 30 9.69 9.10 3.04
CA ASP A 30 10.07 8.63 1.70
C ASP A 30 10.73 7.25 1.74
N ALA A 31 11.68 7.05 2.65
CA ALA A 31 12.37 5.76 2.84
C ALA A 31 11.40 4.59 3.12
N LEU A 32 10.29 4.85 3.82
CA LEU A 32 9.30 3.82 4.10
C LEU A 32 8.46 3.49 2.85
N LEU A 33 8.16 4.49 2.02
CA LEU A 33 7.46 4.28 0.74
C LEU A 33 8.33 3.52 -0.26
N GLU A 34 9.63 3.82 -0.31
CA GLU A 34 10.61 3.09 -1.10
C GLU A 34 10.71 1.64 -0.65
N GLN A 35 10.86 1.40 0.66
CA GLN A 35 10.88 0.04 1.22
C GLN A 35 9.60 -0.73 0.90
N LEU A 36 8.43 -0.09 1.01
CA LEU A 36 7.15 -0.70 0.63
C LEU A 36 7.14 -1.10 -0.85
N TYR A 37 7.58 -0.20 -1.74
CA TYR A 37 7.66 -0.49 -3.16
C TYR A 37 8.62 -1.64 -3.46
N GLU A 38 9.78 -1.69 -2.82
CA GLU A 38 10.76 -2.77 -2.97
C GLU A 38 10.18 -4.14 -2.62
N HIS A 39 9.33 -4.21 -1.60
CA HIS A 39 8.64 -5.45 -1.25
C HIS A 39 7.52 -5.80 -2.23
N VAL A 40 6.66 -4.82 -2.59
CA VAL A 40 5.48 -5.07 -3.41
C VAL A 40 5.82 -5.36 -4.88
N ARG A 41 6.87 -4.74 -5.43
CA ARG A 41 7.27 -4.92 -6.84
C ARG A 41 7.71 -6.35 -7.16
N LEU A 42 8.09 -7.12 -6.13
CA LEU A 42 8.50 -8.52 -6.25
C LEU A 42 7.35 -9.51 -6.01
N GLY A 43 6.12 -9.02 -5.85
CA GLY A 43 4.94 -9.86 -5.71
C GLY A 43 4.77 -10.80 -6.92
N PRO A 44 4.31 -12.04 -6.71
CA PRO A 44 4.11 -12.99 -7.80
C PRO A 44 3.08 -12.46 -8.78
N THR A 45 3.41 -12.47 -10.06
CA THR A 45 2.52 -12.03 -11.14
C THR A 45 2.42 -13.10 -12.22
N ALA A 46 1.35 -13.05 -13.02
CA ALA A 46 1.18 -13.99 -14.13
C ALA A 46 2.41 -13.93 -15.03
N VAL A 47 3.09 -15.08 -15.16
CA VAL A 47 4.31 -15.24 -15.97
C VAL A 47 5.40 -14.21 -15.62
N ASN A 48 5.47 -13.74 -14.37
CA ASN A 48 6.41 -12.69 -13.92
C ASN A 48 6.37 -11.41 -14.78
N SER A 49 5.19 -11.06 -15.31
CA SER A 49 5.02 -9.91 -16.22
C SER A 49 5.18 -8.54 -15.56
N CYS A 50 5.14 -8.45 -14.23
CA CYS A 50 5.35 -7.21 -13.46
C CYS A 50 4.54 -5.99 -13.99
N PRO A 51 3.21 -6.10 -14.16
CA PRO A 51 2.41 -5.04 -14.78
C PRO A 51 2.14 -3.84 -13.85
N GLY A 52 2.41 -3.97 -12.55
CA GLY A 52 2.11 -2.93 -11.56
C GLY A 52 2.78 -1.59 -11.87
N ARG A 53 2.02 -0.50 -11.72
CA ARG A 53 2.51 0.89 -11.80
C ARG A 53 2.02 1.60 -10.55
N PHE A 54 2.94 2.25 -9.84
CA PHE A 54 2.66 2.86 -8.55
C PHE A 54 2.96 4.36 -8.63
N VAL A 55 2.03 5.17 -8.14
CA VAL A 55 2.18 6.63 -8.05
C VAL A 55 1.81 7.05 -6.63
N PHE A 56 2.77 7.62 -5.91
CA PHE A 56 2.54 8.15 -4.56
C PHE A 56 2.10 9.62 -4.65
N VAL A 57 0.80 9.89 -4.49
CA VAL A 57 0.22 11.25 -4.51
C VAL A 57 0.26 11.86 -3.12
N ARG A 58 1.19 12.79 -2.87
CA ARG A 58 1.48 13.30 -1.51
C ARG A 58 1.23 14.79 -1.34
N THR A 59 1.34 15.57 -2.40
CA THR A 59 1.17 17.03 -2.33
C THR A 59 -0.30 17.43 -2.37
N PRO A 60 -0.66 18.60 -1.79
CA PRO A 60 -2.01 19.13 -1.91
C PRO A 60 -2.48 19.26 -3.36
N GLU A 61 -1.62 19.72 -4.27
CA GLU A 61 -1.93 19.92 -5.68
C GLU A 61 -2.19 18.57 -6.37
N GLY A 62 -1.39 17.55 -6.04
CA GLY A 62 -1.57 16.19 -6.56
C GLY A 62 -2.89 15.58 -6.08
N LYS A 63 -3.23 15.76 -4.80
CA LYS A 63 -4.50 15.29 -4.23
C LYS A 63 -5.69 16.03 -4.87
N ALA A 64 -5.59 17.34 -5.06
CA ALA A 64 -6.62 18.13 -5.74
C ALA A 64 -6.83 17.67 -7.19
N LYS A 65 -5.75 17.31 -7.91
CA LYS A 65 -5.84 16.74 -9.26
C LYS A 65 -6.50 15.37 -9.28
N LEU A 66 -6.28 14.54 -8.25
CA LEU A 66 -6.86 13.19 -8.16
C LEU A 66 -8.33 13.21 -7.70
N ALA A 67 -8.72 14.18 -6.86
CA ALA A 67 -10.03 14.25 -6.22
C ALA A 67 -11.25 14.04 -7.17
N PRO A 68 -11.30 14.62 -8.40
CA PRO A 68 -12.44 14.41 -9.30
C PRO A 68 -12.64 12.95 -9.74
N CYS A 69 -11.61 12.11 -9.63
CA CYS A 69 -11.66 10.70 -10.00
C CYS A 69 -12.07 9.78 -8.83
N LEU A 70 -12.21 10.33 -7.62
CA LEU A 70 -12.55 9.57 -6.42
C LEU A 70 -14.07 9.51 -6.22
N SER A 71 -14.55 8.39 -5.66
CA SER A 71 -15.92 8.29 -5.19
C SER A 71 -16.16 9.25 -4.03
N LYS A 72 -17.41 9.72 -3.85
CA LYS A 72 -17.79 10.66 -2.78
C LYS A 72 -17.35 10.26 -1.37
N GLY A 73 -17.33 8.96 -1.05
CA GLY A 73 -16.89 8.47 0.27
C GLY A 73 -15.38 8.48 0.51
N ASN A 74 -14.58 8.84 -0.50
CA ASN A 74 -13.11 8.92 -0.45
C ASN A 74 -12.60 10.37 -0.61
N LEU A 75 -13.50 11.35 -0.55
CA LEU A 75 -13.17 12.78 -0.55
C LEU A 75 -13.07 13.32 0.88
#